data_AF-A0AAU4B9X2-F1
#
_entry.id   AF-A0AAU4B9X2-F1
#
_cell.length_a   1.000
_cell.length_b   1.000
_cell.length_c   1.000
_cell.angle_alpha   90.00
_cell.angle_beta   90.00
_cell.angle_gamma   90.00
#
_symmetry.space_group_name_H-M   'P 1'
#
loop_
_entity.id
_entity.type
_entity.pdbx_description
1 polymer ?
#
loop_
_entity_poly.entity_id
_entity_poly.type
_entity_poly.pdbx_seq_one_letter_code
_entity_poly.pdbx_strand_id
1 'polypeptide(L)'
;MELSVVMPCLNEAETVETCVRKTIGFFEDKGIDGEVVIADNGSTDGSQQLARDAGARVVPVIDKGYGNALMGGIRAARGRYVAMGDADDSYDFTTLGPFLDELRDGADLVMGNRFKGGIADGAMPPLHRYLGNPVLSFVGRLFFRSKIGDFHCGLRAFDKDAILRLGLQTGGMEFASEMVVKATLQGYDIREVPTTLSPDGRTRAPHLNTWRDGWRHLRFLMLYSPRWLFLIPGLVFMTLGLLAGIALSTGPVTVGEIAFDVDTLVGAGAALVIGFQAVLFALLTKVYAMQEGFLPHDRRVQKIIDWWSLERGLLLGGLLAVAGLGGLVASLLHWRVNSFGELDPRESLRIVVPAATALVMSLQAIFASLFVSILGIRRRQHPPIIDAAEEAAGVVDAAARRVAEDEEPAKVAAKSGAGKTGAAKTGAGKTGAAESGAVKSGVTKAKPAESGDADEGGAPEK
;
A
#
# COMPACT_ATOMS: atom_id res chain seq x y z
N MET A 1 14.89 21.70 12.35
CA MET A 1 13.43 21.68 12.23
C MET A 1 12.88 20.48 12.95
N GLU A 2 12.10 20.72 13.99
CA GLU A 2 11.48 19.70 14.84
C GLU A 2 10.18 19.18 14.25
N LEU A 3 9.26 20.07 13.88
CA LEU A 3 7.88 19.73 13.47
C LEU A 3 7.50 20.36 12.13
N SER A 4 6.98 19.57 11.20
CA SER A 4 6.28 20.08 10.02
C SER A 4 4.78 19.83 10.15
N VAL A 5 3.95 20.83 9.93
CA VAL A 5 2.50 20.67 9.83
C VAL A 5 2.12 20.62 8.35
N VAL A 6 1.67 19.45 7.89
CA VAL A 6 1.32 19.17 6.50
C VAL A 6 -0.19 19.21 6.34
N MET A 7 -0.69 20.09 5.46
CA MET A 7 -2.11 20.18 5.16
C MET A 7 -2.33 19.90 3.66
N PRO A 8 -3.19 18.93 3.29
CA PRO A 8 -3.58 18.75 1.90
C PRO A 8 -4.52 19.88 1.50
N CYS A 9 -4.36 20.41 0.28
CA CYS A 9 -5.13 21.55 -0.19
C CYS A 9 -5.70 21.30 -1.59
N LEU A 10 -7.01 21.49 -1.72
CA LEU A 10 -7.73 21.51 -2.99
C LEU A 10 -8.89 22.50 -2.90
N ASN A 11 -8.68 23.69 -3.44
CA ASN A 11 -9.60 24.81 -3.43
C ASN A 11 -10.08 25.19 -2.01
N GLU A 12 -9.16 25.48 -1.09
CA GLU A 12 -9.46 25.83 0.30
C GLU A 12 -9.17 27.32 0.60
N ALA A 13 -9.46 28.23 -0.34
CA ALA A 13 -9.15 29.65 -0.21
C ALA A 13 -9.81 30.32 1.00
N GLU A 14 -10.98 29.84 1.44
CA GLU A 14 -11.72 30.39 2.58
C GLU A 14 -11.03 30.14 3.94
N THR A 15 -10.25 29.07 4.05
CA THR A 15 -9.80 28.53 5.35
C THR A 15 -8.28 28.36 5.47
N VAL A 16 -7.56 28.24 4.35
CA VAL A 16 -6.12 27.94 4.36
C VAL A 16 -5.29 28.99 5.10
N GLU A 17 -5.58 30.28 4.91
CA GLU A 17 -4.85 31.36 5.60
C GLU A 17 -5.01 31.26 7.12
N THR A 18 -6.23 31.04 7.60
CA THR A 18 -6.54 30.87 9.03
C THR A 18 -5.77 29.68 9.61
N CYS A 19 -5.78 28.54 8.93
CA CYS A 19 -5.07 27.34 9.37
C CYS A 19 -3.55 27.58 9.46
N VAL A 20 -2.97 28.23 8.46
CA VAL A 20 -1.54 28.58 8.44
C VAL A 20 -1.20 29.53 9.58
N ARG A 21 -1.95 30.61 9.77
CA ARG A 21 -1.70 31.60 10.83
C ARG A 21 -1.82 30.99 12.23
N LYS A 22 -2.84 30.16 12.48
CA LYS A 22 -2.98 29.42 13.75
C LYS A 22 -1.77 28.55 14.04
N THR A 23 -1.26 27.88 13.01
CA THR A 23 -0.11 26.98 13.14
C THR A 23 1.20 27.74 13.39
N ILE A 24 1.43 28.86 12.69
CA ILE A 24 2.60 29.71 12.93
C ILE A 24 2.56 30.30 14.34
N GLY A 25 1.40 30.83 14.76
CA GLY A 25 1.23 31.33 16.13
C GLY A 25 1.49 30.25 17.19
N PHE A 26 1.07 29.00 16.94
CA PHE A 26 1.40 27.87 17.80
C PHE A 26 2.92 27.62 17.91
N PHE A 27 3.66 27.70 16.80
CA PHE A 27 5.12 27.56 16.83
C PHE A 27 5.78 28.69 17.62
N GLU A 28 5.34 29.93 17.44
CA GLU A 28 5.84 31.10 18.16
C GLU A 28 5.56 30.99 19.66
N ASP A 29 4.31 30.71 20.04
CA ASP A 29 3.87 30.61 21.44
C ASP A 29 4.58 29.50 22.21
N LYS A 30 4.92 28.40 21.53
CA LYS A 30 5.59 27.22 22.14
C LYS A 30 7.10 27.18 21.90
N GLY A 31 7.66 28.13 21.14
CA GLY A 31 9.08 28.15 20.79
C GLY A 31 9.52 26.92 19.99
N ILE A 32 8.67 26.41 19.10
CA ILE A 32 8.94 25.22 18.28
C ILE A 32 9.59 25.65 16.96
N ASP A 33 10.74 25.05 16.62
CA ASP A 33 11.35 25.18 15.29
C ASP A 33 10.54 24.35 14.28
N GLY A 34 9.52 24.99 13.69
CA GLY A 34 8.57 24.32 12.81
C GLY A 34 8.35 24.99 11.46
N GLU A 35 7.69 24.27 10.55
CA GLU A 35 7.20 24.82 9.28
C GLU A 35 5.77 24.37 8.98
N VAL A 36 5.08 25.16 8.15
CA VAL A 36 3.78 24.79 7.57
C VAL A 36 3.97 24.41 6.11
N VAL A 37 3.52 23.22 5.72
CA VAL A 37 3.60 22.67 4.38
C VAL A 37 2.20 22.50 3.82
N ILE A 38 1.86 23.27 2.79
CA ILE A 38 0.60 23.10 2.06
C ILE A 38 0.87 22.23 0.84
N ALA A 39 0.31 21.02 0.84
CA ALA A 39 0.43 20.10 -0.29
C ALA A 39 -0.76 20.29 -1.23
N ASP A 40 -0.55 21.07 -2.28
CA ASP A 40 -1.58 21.43 -3.24
C ASP A 40 -1.59 20.46 -4.42
N ASN A 41 -2.74 19.88 -4.73
CA ASN A 41 -2.89 18.93 -5.85
C ASN A 41 -3.84 19.42 -6.96
N GLY A 42 -3.83 20.73 -7.21
CA GLY A 42 -4.52 21.34 -8.35
C GLY A 42 -5.61 22.33 -7.97
N SER A 43 -5.37 23.18 -6.97
CA SER A 43 -6.30 24.29 -6.68
C SER A 43 -6.32 25.31 -7.82
N THR A 44 -7.49 25.90 -8.05
CA THR A 44 -7.76 26.91 -9.10
C THR A 44 -8.36 28.20 -8.54
N ASP A 45 -8.52 28.30 -7.22
CA ASP A 45 -9.21 29.40 -6.52
C ASP A 45 -8.27 30.41 -5.83
N GLY A 46 -6.96 30.27 -6.03
CA GLY A 46 -5.95 31.13 -5.39
C GLY A 46 -5.45 30.65 -4.03
N SER A 47 -5.90 29.48 -3.53
CA SER A 47 -5.44 28.88 -2.25
C SER A 47 -3.92 28.88 -2.08
N GLN A 48 -3.19 28.59 -3.16
CA GLN A 48 -1.73 28.54 -3.15
C GLN A 48 -1.10 29.89 -2.81
N GLN A 49 -1.64 30.99 -3.33
CA GLN A 49 -1.10 32.33 -3.10
C GLN A 49 -1.38 32.76 -1.65
N LEU A 50 -2.62 32.58 -1.20
CA LEU A 50 -3.04 32.86 0.18
C LEU A 50 -2.17 32.10 1.20
N ALA A 51 -1.88 30.82 0.93
CA ALA A 51 -0.99 30.02 1.77
C ALA A 51 0.44 30.59 1.85
N ARG A 52 1.02 31.01 0.72
CA ARG A 52 2.37 31.62 0.69
C ARG A 52 2.40 32.94 1.43
N ASP A 53 1.40 33.78 1.21
CA ASP A 53 1.30 35.10 1.84
C ASP A 53 1.09 34.99 3.36
N ALA A 54 0.43 33.92 3.81
CA ALA A 54 0.30 33.57 5.22
C ALA A 54 1.58 32.98 5.84
N GLY A 55 2.63 32.71 5.05
CA GLY A 55 3.93 32.22 5.53
C GLY A 55 4.15 30.71 5.37
N ALA A 56 3.25 29.97 4.69
CA ALA A 56 3.44 28.55 4.45
C ALA A 56 4.28 28.26 3.20
N ARG A 57 4.94 27.09 3.21
CA ARG A 57 5.60 26.54 2.04
C ARG A 57 4.63 25.68 1.25
N VAL A 58 4.30 26.10 0.04
CA VAL A 58 3.42 25.33 -0.85
C VAL A 58 4.24 24.36 -1.70
N VAL A 59 3.85 23.09 -1.64
CA VAL A 59 4.43 21.97 -2.39
C VAL A 59 3.42 21.52 -3.45
N PRO A 60 3.75 21.63 -4.75
CA PRO A 60 2.88 21.12 -5.80
C PRO A 60 2.93 19.60 -5.84
N VAL A 61 1.77 18.97 -5.87
CA VAL A 61 1.60 17.52 -6.02
C VAL A 61 0.83 17.26 -7.31
N ILE A 62 1.48 16.62 -8.27
CA ILE A 62 0.92 16.42 -9.62
C ILE A 62 -0.27 15.44 -9.57
N ASP A 63 -0.13 14.37 -8.78
CA ASP A 63 -1.14 13.33 -8.71
C ASP A 63 -2.33 13.76 -7.85
N LYS A 64 -3.52 13.67 -8.44
CA LYS A 64 -4.76 13.95 -7.73
C LYS A 64 -5.05 12.90 -6.65
N GLY A 65 -5.69 13.33 -5.57
CA GLY A 65 -6.13 12.47 -4.49
C GLY A 65 -5.58 12.88 -3.14
N TYR A 66 -6.38 12.65 -2.10
CA TYR A 66 -6.06 13.04 -0.72
C TYR A 66 -4.75 12.41 -0.21
N GLY A 67 -4.58 11.10 -0.40
CA GLY A 67 -3.37 10.39 -0.04
C GLY A 67 -2.14 10.83 -0.82
N ASN A 68 -2.31 11.15 -2.11
CA ASN A 68 -1.22 11.67 -2.93
C ASN A 68 -0.74 13.04 -2.44
N ALA A 69 -1.67 13.95 -2.12
CA ALA A 69 -1.36 15.25 -1.54
C ALA A 69 -0.59 15.10 -0.21
N LEU A 70 -1.13 14.31 0.72
CA LEU A 70 -0.48 14.05 2.00
C LEU A 70 0.90 13.43 1.85
N MET A 71 1.05 12.36 1.04
CA MET A 71 2.35 11.71 0.84
C MET A 71 3.37 12.64 0.17
N GLY A 72 2.94 13.46 -0.79
CA GLY A 72 3.79 14.50 -1.39
C GLY A 72 4.26 15.52 -0.35
N GLY A 73 3.35 16.01 0.48
CA GLY A 73 3.65 16.92 1.58
C GLY A 73 4.59 16.30 2.64
N ILE A 74 4.32 15.07 3.07
CA ILE A 74 5.12 14.33 4.05
C ILE A 74 6.54 14.11 3.53
N ARG A 75 6.72 13.73 2.26
CA ARG A 75 8.06 13.57 1.66
C ARG A 75 8.83 14.89 1.65
N ALA A 76 8.14 15.98 1.29
CA ALA A 76 8.72 17.31 1.21
C ALA A 76 8.92 18.01 2.57
N ALA A 77 8.30 17.52 3.65
CA ALA A 77 8.45 18.04 5.00
C ALA A 77 9.92 17.95 5.46
N ARG A 78 10.41 18.94 6.21
CA ARG A 78 11.79 19.03 6.71
C ARG A 78 11.90 18.71 8.20
N GLY A 79 10.78 18.74 8.93
CA GLY A 79 10.69 18.36 10.32
C GLY A 79 10.94 16.88 10.52
N ARG A 80 11.53 16.53 11.67
CA ARG A 80 11.62 15.13 12.13
C ARG A 80 10.23 14.56 12.37
N TYR A 81 9.39 15.33 13.06
CA TYR A 81 8.00 15.01 13.29
C TYR A 81 7.13 15.69 12.25
N VAL A 82 6.05 15.02 11.87
CA VAL A 82 5.03 15.57 10.98
C VAL A 82 3.69 15.47 11.66
N ALA A 83 2.98 16.59 11.78
CA ALA A 83 1.55 16.59 12.04
C ALA A 83 0.80 16.82 10.73
N MET A 84 -0.33 16.15 10.54
CA MET A 84 -1.20 16.34 9.40
C MET A 84 -2.63 16.58 9.84
N GLY A 85 -3.35 17.41 9.08
CA GLY A 85 -4.76 17.72 9.28
C GLY A 85 -5.33 18.46 8.07
N ASP A 86 -6.65 18.46 7.94
CA ASP A 86 -7.33 19.08 6.81
C ASP A 86 -7.25 20.62 6.89
N ALA A 87 -7.15 21.29 5.74
CA ALA A 87 -7.02 22.75 5.65
C ALA A 87 -8.38 23.50 5.71
N ASP A 88 -9.40 22.91 6.35
CA ASP A 88 -10.79 23.42 6.38
C ASP A 88 -11.20 24.02 7.74
N ASP A 89 -10.24 24.22 8.65
CA ASP A 89 -10.42 24.73 10.01
C ASP A 89 -11.30 23.86 10.93
N SER A 90 -11.58 22.61 10.56
CA SER A 90 -12.31 21.65 11.41
C SER A 90 -11.50 21.17 12.63
N TYR A 91 -10.18 21.28 12.56
CA TYR A 91 -9.24 20.97 13.66
C TYR A 91 -8.46 22.22 14.08
N ASP A 92 -8.29 22.38 15.39
CA ASP A 92 -7.50 23.46 15.95
C ASP A 92 -6.01 23.09 16.05
N PHE A 93 -5.21 23.59 15.10
CA PHE A 93 -3.76 23.36 15.08
C PHE A 93 -3.01 24.00 16.26
N THR A 94 -3.64 24.88 17.05
CA THR A 94 -3.03 25.41 18.29
C THR A 94 -2.95 24.37 19.41
N THR A 95 -3.67 23.25 19.26
CA THR A 95 -3.75 22.16 20.24
C THR A 95 -2.78 21.00 19.95
N LEU A 96 -1.79 21.20 19.07
CA LEU A 96 -0.82 20.17 18.68
C LEU A 96 0.21 19.80 19.78
N GLY A 97 0.27 20.56 20.88
CA GLY A 97 1.22 20.34 21.97
C GLY A 97 1.27 18.89 22.49
N PRO A 98 0.14 18.31 22.95
CA PRO A 98 0.12 16.93 23.43
C PRO A 98 0.51 15.89 22.37
N PHE A 99 0.27 16.15 21.08
CA PHE A 99 0.74 15.26 20.02
C PHE A 99 2.26 15.25 19.94
N LEU A 100 2.88 16.42 19.98
CA LEU A 100 4.33 16.55 19.94
C LEU A 100 4.97 15.95 21.20
N ASP A 101 4.34 16.09 22.36
CA ASP A 101 4.82 15.51 23.62
C ASP A 101 4.86 13.98 23.56
N GLU A 102 3.81 13.33 23.04
CA GLU A 102 3.79 11.87 22.84
C GLU A 102 4.86 11.40 21.84
N LEU A 103 5.12 12.17 20.76
CA LEU A 103 6.19 11.86 19.81
C LEU A 103 7.58 12.01 20.44
N ARG A 104 7.78 13.04 21.27
CA ARG A 104 9.02 13.24 22.04
C ARG A 104 9.24 12.09 23.03
N ASP A 105 8.17 11.52 23.58
CA ASP A 105 8.20 10.32 24.43
C ASP A 105 8.35 9.00 23.64
N GLY A 106 8.59 9.08 22.33
CA GLY A 106 8.97 7.94 21.49
C GLY A 106 7.83 7.23 20.78
N ALA A 107 6.62 7.80 20.75
CA ALA A 107 5.55 7.27 19.91
C ALA A 107 5.93 7.37 18.42
N ASP A 108 5.62 6.33 17.64
CA ASP A 108 5.82 6.35 16.18
C ASP A 108 4.69 7.10 15.48
N LEU A 109 3.45 6.96 15.99
CA LEU A 109 2.23 7.56 15.45
C LEU A 109 1.27 7.94 16.57
N VAL A 110 0.76 9.17 16.53
CA VAL A 110 -0.21 9.71 17.48
C VAL A 110 -1.47 10.08 16.71
N MET A 111 -2.57 9.48 17.11
CA MET A 111 -3.89 9.67 16.51
C MET A 111 -4.72 10.63 17.35
N GLY A 112 -5.39 11.59 16.72
CA GLY A 112 -6.45 12.33 17.39
C GLY A 112 -7.64 11.42 17.70
N ASN A 113 -8.36 11.70 18.78
CA ASN A 113 -9.56 10.98 19.16
C ASN A 113 -10.71 11.94 19.47
N ARG A 114 -11.64 12.05 18.51
CA ARG A 114 -12.80 12.95 18.60
C ARG A 114 -13.85 12.49 19.59
N PHE A 115 -13.94 11.18 19.82
CA PHE A 115 -14.87 10.61 20.80
C PHE A 115 -14.42 10.85 22.24
N LYS A 116 -13.12 11.10 22.48
CA LYS A 116 -12.57 11.48 23.78
C LYS A 116 -12.50 13.00 23.97
N GLY A 117 -12.16 13.76 22.93
CA GLY A 117 -11.98 15.21 23.01
C GLY A 117 -13.24 16.04 22.75
N GLY A 118 -14.29 15.45 22.20
CA GLY A 118 -15.57 16.10 21.95
C GLY A 118 -15.81 16.44 20.48
N ILE A 119 -17.09 16.48 20.12
CA ILE A 119 -17.56 16.83 18.77
C ILE A 119 -18.59 17.94 18.94
N ALA A 120 -18.27 19.14 18.43
CA ALA A 120 -19.15 20.30 18.52
C ALA A 120 -20.44 20.11 17.71
N ASP A 121 -21.48 20.86 18.05
CA ASP A 121 -22.76 20.80 17.34
C ASP A 121 -22.58 21.23 15.89
N GLY A 122 -23.12 20.44 14.96
CA GLY A 122 -22.95 20.65 13.52
C GLY A 122 -21.63 20.14 12.94
N ALA A 123 -20.65 19.72 13.75
CA ALA A 123 -19.33 19.30 13.28
C ALA A 123 -19.29 17.91 12.63
N MET A 124 -20.27 17.04 12.93
CA MET A 124 -20.35 15.70 12.35
C MET A 124 -21.79 15.22 12.20
N PRO A 125 -22.17 14.64 11.04
CA PRO A 125 -23.49 14.04 10.87
C PRO A 125 -23.76 12.93 11.91
N PRO A 126 -25.00 12.80 12.43
CA PRO A 126 -25.36 11.78 13.42
C PRO A 126 -25.01 10.35 12.97
N LEU A 127 -25.19 10.05 11.68
CA LEU A 127 -24.85 8.75 11.11
C LEU A 127 -23.36 8.42 11.28
N HIS A 128 -22.47 9.39 11.05
CA HIS A 128 -21.03 9.17 11.20
C HIS A 128 -20.63 9.10 12.67
N ARG A 129 -21.25 9.94 13.53
CA ARG A 129 -20.96 10.03 14.96
C ARG A 129 -21.35 8.76 15.72
N TYR A 130 -22.53 8.20 15.44
CA TYR A 130 -23.09 7.11 16.24
C TYR A 130 -22.95 5.74 15.58
N LEU A 131 -22.83 5.67 14.26
CA LEU A 131 -22.79 4.38 13.54
C LEU A 131 -21.52 4.23 12.70
N GLY A 132 -21.30 5.10 11.72
CA GLY A 132 -20.24 4.96 10.72
C GLY A 132 -18.85 4.81 11.34
N ASN A 133 -18.34 5.86 11.99
CA ASN A 133 -16.99 5.87 12.54
C ASN A 133 -16.82 4.86 13.70
N PRO A 134 -17.78 4.69 14.65
CA PRO A 134 -17.66 3.68 15.70
C PRO A 134 -17.62 2.24 15.17
N VAL A 135 -18.48 1.88 14.21
CA VAL A 135 -18.52 0.53 13.62
C VAL A 135 -17.27 0.26 12.82
N LEU A 136 -16.84 1.18 11.97
CA LEU A 136 -15.62 1.01 11.18
C LEU A 136 -14.37 0.94 12.06
N SER A 137 -14.31 1.75 13.12
CA SER A 137 -13.23 1.66 14.12
C SER A 137 -13.28 0.31 14.86
N PHE A 138 -14.46 -0.20 15.20
CA PHE A 138 -14.61 -1.54 15.79
C PHE A 138 -14.11 -2.64 14.84
N VAL A 139 -14.47 -2.57 13.56
CA VAL A 139 -13.98 -3.51 12.53
C VAL A 139 -12.46 -3.43 12.42
N GLY A 140 -11.88 -2.22 12.39
CA GLY A 140 -10.42 -2.03 12.39
C GLY A 140 -9.74 -2.65 13.61
N ARG A 141 -10.29 -2.43 14.82
CA ARG A 141 -9.81 -3.08 16.05
C ARG A 141 -9.94 -4.59 16.00
N LEU A 142 -11.05 -5.13 15.50
CA LEU A 142 -11.27 -6.58 15.40
C LEU A 142 -10.32 -7.23 14.38
N PHE A 143 -10.13 -6.61 13.23
CA PHE A 143 -9.34 -7.17 12.13
C PHE A 143 -7.84 -7.08 12.39
N PHE A 144 -7.37 -5.96 12.94
CA PHE A 144 -5.94 -5.67 13.07
C PHE A 144 -5.44 -5.67 14.52
N ARG A 145 -6.32 -5.86 15.51
CA ARG A 145 -6.00 -5.78 16.95
C ARG A 145 -5.40 -4.43 17.37
N SER A 146 -5.78 -3.37 16.66
CA SER A 146 -5.40 -2.00 17.01
C SER A 146 -6.08 -1.57 18.31
N LYS A 147 -5.41 -0.71 19.09
CA LYS A 147 -5.96 -0.10 20.31
C LYS A 147 -6.66 1.23 20.05
N ILE A 148 -6.69 1.70 18.80
CA ILE A 148 -7.19 3.02 18.42
C ILE A 148 -8.73 3.06 18.45
N GLY A 149 -9.24 4.02 19.20
CA GLY A 149 -10.65 4.34 19.41
C GLY A 149 -11.27 5.04 18.21
N ASP A 150 -10.55 5.98 17.59
CA ASP A 150 -10.99 6.75 16.42
C ASP A 150 -10.05 6.55 15.21
N PHE A 151 -10.37 5.57 14.36
CA PHE A 151 -9.57 5.28 13.14
C PHE A 151 -9.64 6.40 12.09
N HIS A 152 -10.62 7.29 12.20
CA HIS A 152 -11.01 8.22 11.15
C HIS A 152 -10.69 9.67 11.49
N CYS A 153 -9.96 9.93 12.57
CA CYS A 153 -9.49 11.28 12.85
C CYS A 153 -8.47 11.70 11.78
N GLY A 154 -8.72 12.88 11.21
CA GLY A 154 -7.85 13.51 10.21
C GLY A 154 -6.60 14.11 10.84
N LEU A 155 -6.70 14.57 12.10
CA LEU A 155 -5.58 15.11 12.86
C LEU A 155 -4.69 13.98 13.40
N ARG A 156 -3.45 13.94 12.96
CA ARG A 156 -2.46 12.93 13.34
C ARG A 156 -1.07 13.53 13.41
N ALA A 157 -0.19 12.96 14.22
CA ALA A 157 1.22 13.32 14.22
C ALA A 157 2.10 12.07 14.29
N PHE A 158 3.30 12.09 13.72
CA PHE A 158 4.16 10.91 13.62
C PHE A 158 5.62 11.27 13.40
N ASP A 159 6.51 10.31 13.67
CA ASP A 159 7.89 10.35 13.18
C ASP A 159 7.90 10.16 11.66
N LYS A 160 8.52 11.11 10.94
CA LYS A 160 8.52 11.14 9.47
C LYS A 160 9.12 9.86 8.90
N ASP A 161 10.26 9.43 9.41
CA ASP A 161 10.97 8.27 8.87
C ASP A 161 10.21 6.99 9.19
N ALA A 162 9.57 6.90 10.35
CA ALA A 162 8.68 5.79 10.70
C ALA A 162 7.55 5.61 9.66
N ILE A 163 6.84 6.69 9.31
CA ILE A 163 5.75 6.61 8.31
C ILE A 163 6.26 6.36 6.90
N LEU A 164 7.40 6.94 6.51
CA LEU A 164 7.98 6.68 5.18
C LEU A 164 8.39 5.20 5.03
N ARG A 165 8.90 4.56 6.10
CA ARG A 165 9.22 3.12 6.11
C ARG A 165 8.01 2.21 5.92
N LEU A 166 6.78 2.66 6.20
CA LEU A 166 5.57 1.88 5.97
C LEU A 166 5.27 1.65 4.47
N GLY A 167 5.86 2.47 3.58
CA GLY A 167 5.66 2.35 2.14
C GLY A 167 4.19 2.44 1.74
N LEU A 168 3.48 3.47 2.22
CA LEU A 168 2.06 3.68 1.91
C LEU A 168 1.87 3.90 0.40
N GLN A 169 0.88 3.23 -0.20
CA GLN A 169 0.67 3.19 -1.66
C GLN A 169 -0.66 3.83 -2.10
N THR A 170 -1.61 4.01 -1.19
CA THR A 170 -2.95 4.48 -1.56
C THR A 170 -2.98 6.00 -1.76
N GLY A 171 -3.40 6.44 -2.95
CA GLY A 171 -3.49 7.87 -3.30
C GLY A 171 -4.80 8.56 -2.89
N GLY A 172 -5.79 7.80 -2.42
CA GLY A 172 -7.13 8.29 -2.03
C GLY A 172 -7.29 8.53 -0.53
N MET A 173 -8.54 8.56 -0.06
CA MET A 173 -8.85 8.66 1.38
C MET A 173 -8.42 7.41 2.16
N GLU A 174 -8.23 6.29 1.47
CA GLU A 174 -7.73 5.03 2.02
C GLU A 174 -6.36 5.19 2.67
N PHE A 175 -5.59 6.22 2.30
CA PHE A 175 -4.30 6.56 2.89
C PHE A 175 -4.33 6.61 4.41
N ALA A 176 -5.37 7.25 4.95
CA ALA A 176 -5.57 7.39 6.37
C ALA A 176 -5.78 6.02 7.05
N SER A 177 -6.35 5.06 6.33
CA SER A 177 -6.63 3.72 6.83
C SER A 177 -5.40 2.82 6.71
N GLU A 178 -4.73 2.89 5.56
CA GLU A 178 -3.50 2.17 5.27
C GLU A 178 -2.41 2.50 6.30
N MET A 179 -2.26 3.77 6.65
CA MET A 179 -1.31 4.21 7.67
C MET A 179 -1.50 3.49 9.01
N VAL A 180 -2.72 3.50 9.55
CA VAL A 180 -3.02 2.87 10.85
C VAL A 180 -2.89 1.36 10.77
N VAL A 181 -3.38 0.75 9.69
CA VAL A 181 -3.32 -0.70 9.48
C VAL A 181 -1.87 -1.17 9.38
N LYS A 182 -1.05 -0.56 8.53
CA LYS A 182 0.36 -0.94 8.36
C LYS A 182 1.18 -0.67 9.62
N ALA A 183 0.98 0.48 10.28
CA ALA A 183 1.63 0.78 11.55
C ALA A 183 1.30 -0.29 12.62
N THR A 184 0.02 -0.65 12.75
CA THR A 184 -0.43 -1.69 13.71
C THR A 184 0.18 -3.04 13.38
N LEU A 185 0.18 -3.43 12.10
CA LEU A 185 0.72 -4.71 11.63
C LEU A 185 2.24 -4.81 11.77
N GLN A 186 2.96 -3.69 11.71
CA GLN A 186 4.41 -3.62 11.94
C GLN A 186 4.78 -3.43 13.42
N GLY A 187 3.79 -3.30 14.32
CA GLY A 187 4.03 -3.21 15.76
C GLY A 187 4.55 -1.85 16.23
N TYR A 188 4.25 -0.78 15.49
CA TYR A 188 4.60 0.59 15.89
C TYR A 188 3.90 1.00 17.18
N ASP A 189 4.50 1.90 17.96
CA ASP A 189 3.86 2.50 19.13
C ASP A 189 2.84 3.56 18.66
N ILE A 190 1.55 3.21 18.74
CA ILE A 190 0.45 4.10 18.35
C ILE A 190 -0.32 4.56 19.58
N ARG A 191 -0.35 5.88 19.79
CA ARG A 191 -1.01 6.52 20.95
C ARG A 191 -2.17 7.40 20.50
N GLU A 192 -3.02 7.78 21.44
CA GLU A 192 -4.19 8.63 21.18
C GLU A 192 -4.19 9.89 22.04
N VAL A 193 -4.47 11.02 21.40
CA VAL A 193 -4.68 12.30 22.09
C VAL A 193 -6.15 12.71 21.92
N PRO A 194 -6.86 13.09 23.00
CA PRO A 194 -8.20 13.67 22.88
C PRO A 194 -8.18 14.92 22.00
N THR A 195 -9.04 14.98 20.98
CA THR A 195 -9.10 16.10 20.03
C THR A 195 -10.53 16.56 19.85
N THR A 196 -10.76 17.87 19.83
CA THR A 196 -12.09 18.42 19.55
C THR A 196 -12.27 18.60 18.03
N LEU A 197 -13.42 18.19 17.51
CA LEU A 197 -13.83 18.48 16.12
C LEU A 197 -14.83 19.64 16.11
N SER A 198 -14.52 20.66 15.31
CA SER A 198 -15.36 21.83 15.06
C SER A 198 -16.05 21.75 13.70
N PRO A 199 -17.16 22.49 13.47
CA PRO A 199 -17.71 22.69 12.13
C PRO A 199 -16.64 23.25 11.20
N ASP A 200 -16.63 22.81 9.94
CA ASP A 200 -15.67 23.35 8.97
C ASP A 200 -15.97 24.82 8.68
N GLY A 201 -14.91 25.59 8.39
CA GLY A 201 -15.02 27.02 8.11
C GLY A 201 -15.54 27.34 6.71
N ARG A 202 -15.91 26.31 5.94
CA ARG A 202 -16.29 26.42 4.53
C ARG A 202 -17.76 26.73 4.38
N THR A 203 -18.09 27.57 3.41
CA THR A 203 -19.49 27.80 3.01
C THR A 203 -20.05 26.70 2.10
N ARG A 204 -19.19 25.93 1.43
CA ARG A 204 -19.57 24.83 0.54
C ARG A 204 -19.75 23.50 1.29
N ALA A 205 -20.62 22.64 0.77
CA ALA A 205 -20.79 21.30 1.32
C ALA A 205 -19.50 20.46 1.17
N PRO A 206 -19.18 19.58 2.15
CA PRO A 206 -18.03 18.68 2.06
C PRO A 206 -18.12 17.78 0.82
N HIS A 207 -16.97 17.52 0.18
CA HIS A 207 -16.85 16.64 -1.00
C HIS A 207 -17.03 15.13 -0.70
N LEU A 208 -17.66 14.77 0.42
CA LEU A 208 -17.76 13.39 0.91
C LEU A 208 -19.04 12.70 0.45
N ASN A 209 -18.90 11.58 -0.25
CA ASN A 209 -20.00 10.70 -0.61
C ASN A 209 -20.10 9.57 0.43
N THR A 210 -20.81 9.83 1.53
CA THR A 210 -20.92 8.95 2.72
C THR A 210 -20.95 7.45 2.40
N TRP A 211 -21.83 7.00 1.51
CA TRP A 211 -21.98 5.57 1.19
C TRP A 211 -20.84 5.02 0.34
N ARG A 212 -20.43 5.75 -0.69
CA ARG A 212 -19.34 5.33 -1.59
C ARG A 212 -18.02 5.28 -0.83
N ASP A 213 -17.76 6.27 0.02
CA ASP A 213 -16.55 6.36 0.83
C ASP A 213 -16.55 5.33 1.96
N GLY A 214 -17.69 5.13 2.63
CA GLY A 214 -17.86 4.08 3.63
C GLY A 214 -17.64 2.67 3.06
N TRP A 215 -18.21 2.36 1.89
CA TRP A 215 -17.96 1.10 1.19
C TRP A 215 -16.50 0.97 0.76
N ARG A 216 -15.89 2.04 0.22
CA ARG A 216 -14.48 2.05 -0.19
C ARG A 216 -13.57 1.72 0.99
N HIS A 217 -13.85 2.29 2.16
CA HIS A 217 -13.11 2.02 3.39
C HIS A 217 -13.35 0.60 3.92
N LEU A 218 -14.60 0.15 4.01
CA LEU A 218 -14.90 -1.22 4.45
C LEU A 218 -14.25 -2.25 3.52
N ARG A 219 -14.35 -2.05 2.20
CA ARG A 219 -13.67 -2.86 1.20
C ARG A 219 -12.16 -2.86 1.42
N PHE A 220 -11.56 -1.71 1.69
CA PHE A 220 -10.14 -1.62 2.03
C PHE A 220 -9.79 -2.46 3.27
N LEU A 221 -10.52 -2.31 4.38
CA LEU A 221 -10.29 -3.10 5.60
C LEU A 221 -10.43 -4.60 5.36
N MET A 222 -11.44 -5.02 4.58
CA MET A 222 -11.68 -6.43 4.24
C MET A 222 -10.57 -7.00 3.36
N LEU A 223 -10.12 -6.24 2.35
CA LEU A 223 -9.03 -6.65 1.45
C LEU A 223 -7.69 -6.77 2.19
N TYR A 224 -7.45 -5.90 3.18
CA TYR A 224 -6.27 -5.99 4.06
C TYR A 224 -6.40 -7.03 5.17
N SER A 225 -7.58 -7.66 5.31
CA SER A 225 -7.84 -8.71 6.29
C SER A 225 -8.35 -10.01 5.63
N PRO A 226 -7.51 -10.72 4.85
CA PRO A 226 -7.91 -12.00 4.23
C PRO A 226 -8.41 -13.04 5.23
N ARG A 227 -7.97 -12.94 6.49
CA ARG A 227 -8.37 -13.84 7.58
C ARG A 227 -9.87 -13.77 7.87
N TRP A 228 -10.42 -12.57 7.97
CA TRP A 228 -11.83 -12.38 8.31
C TRP A 228 -12.73 -12.46 7.08
N LEU A 229 -12.23 -12.00 5.92
CA LEU A 229 -13.00 -12.05 4.68
C LEU A 229 -13.14 -13.47 4.11
N PHE A 230 -12.06 -14.24 4.13
CA PHE A 230 -12.00 -15.52 3.42
C PHE A 230 -11.71 -16.71 4.34
N LEU A 231 -10.70 -16.61 5.23
CA LEU A 231 -10.23 -17.77 5.97
C LEU A 231 -11.24 -18.29 7.00
N ILE A 232 -11.78 -17.43 7.87
CA ILE A 232 -12.69 -17.87 8.94
C ILE A 232 -14.01 -18.39 8.36
N PRO A 233 -14.74 -17.65 7.49
CA PRO A 233 -15.94 -18.18 6.86
C PRO A 233 -15.64 -19.45 6.06
N GLY A 234 -14.53 -19.45 5.32
CA GLY A 234 -14.09 -20.60 4.54
C GLY A 234 -13.89 -21.85 5.38
N LEU A 235 -13.18 -21.75 6.51
CA LEU A 235 -12.98 -22.86 7.43
C LEU A 235 -14.29 -23.35 8.05
N VAL A 236 -15.23 -22.44 8.37
CA VAL A 236 -16.56 -22.82 8.90
C VAL A 236 -17.34 -23.62 7.86
N PHE A 237 -17.48 -23.10 6.63
CA PHE A 237 -18.17 -23.82 5.56
C PHE A 237 -17.49 -25.14 5.19
N MET A 238 -16.16 -25.15 5.14
CA MET A 238 -15.38 -26.35 4.82
C MET A 238 -15.55 -27.43 5.91
N THR A 239 -15.49 -27.06 7.19
CA THR A 239 -15.65 -28.01 8.30
C THR A 239 -17.09 -28.52 8.41
N LEU A 240 -18.09 -27.65 8.33
CA LEU A 240 -19.49 -28.05 8.34
C LEU A 240 -19.84 -28.93 7.14
N GLY A 241 -19.40 -28.54 5.93
CA GLY A 241 -19.61 -29.32 4.71
C GLY A 241 -18.93 -30.68 4.76
N LEU A 242 -17.70 -30.76 5.28
CA LEU A 242 -16.99 -32.03 5.44
C LEU A 242 -17.68 -32.96 6.44
N LEU A 243 -18.03 -32.45 7.63
CA LEU A 243 -18.66 -33.26 8.69
C LEU A 243 -20.06 -33.74 8.26
N ALA A 244 -20.88 -32.86 7.69
CA ALA A 244 -22.19 -33.22 7.17
C ALA A 244 -22.07 -34.19 5.98
N GLY A 245 -21.12 -33.95 5.08
CA GLY A 245 -20.87 -34.82 3.93
C GLY A 245 -20.48 -36.24 4.34
N ILE A 246 -19.57 -36.38 5.32
CA ILE A 246 -19.19 -37.69 5.86
C ILE A 246 -20.40 -38.37 6.52
N ALA A 247 -21.12 -37.66 7.40
CA ALA A 247 -22.25 -38.23 8.13
C ALA A 247 -23.39 -38.71 7.21
N LEU A 248 -23.69 -37.94 6.15
CA LEU A 248 -24.78 -38.24 5.21
C LEU A 248 -24.38 -39.21 4.09
N SER A 249 -23.08 -39.43 3.88
CA SER A 249 -22.59 -40.40 2.89
C SER A 249 -22.94 -41.85 3.24
N THR A 250 -23.08 -42.17 4.53
CA THR A 250 -23.40 -43.51 5.03
C THR A 250 -24.90 -43.78 5.15
N GLY A 251 -25.75 -42.75 5.14
CA GLY A 251 -27.19 -42.88 5.32
C GLY A 251 -27.85 -41.58 5.82
N PRO A 252 -29.19 -41.56 5.96
CA PRO A 252 -29.90 -40.41 6.48
C PRO A 252 -29.62 -40.24 7.98
N VAL A 253 -29.52 -38.99 8.44
CA VAL A 253 -29.29 -38.65 9.84
C VAL A 253 -30.49 -37.87 10.37
N THR A 254 -31.10 -38.33 11.45
CA THR A 254 -32.23 -37.66 12.10
C THR A 254 -31.77 -36.91 13.35
N VAL A 255 -32.24 -35.68 13.50
CA VAL A 255 -32.01 -34.86 14.70
C VAL A 255 -33.37 -34.34 15.16
N GLY A 256 -33.91 -34.93 16.22
CA GLY A 256 -35.29 -34.68 16.64
C GLY A 256 -36.27 -35.10 15.55
N GLU A 257 -37.12 -34.17 15.10
CA GLU A 257 -38.14 -34.41 14.06
C GLU A 257 -37.61 -34.15 12.64
N ILE A 258 -36.38 -33.64 12.48
CA ILE A 258 -35.82 -33.28 11.18
C ILE A 258 -34.93 -34.41 10.67
N ALA A 259 -35.22 -34.91 9.47
CA ALA A 259 -34.41 -35.88 8.76
C ALA A 259 -33.55 -35.19 7.70
N PHE A 260 -32.23 -35.34 7.82
CA PHE A 260 -31.26 -34.90 6.82
C PHE A 260 -30.90 -36.08 5.92
N ASP A 261 -31.00 -35.87 4.60
CA ASP A 261 -30.74 -36.90 3.59
C ASP A 261 -30.02 -36.29 2.37
N VAL A 262 -30.16 -36.89 1.20
CA VAL A 262 -29.41 -36.54 -0.01
C VAL A 262 -29.48 -35.08 -0.45
N ASP A 263 -30.59 -34.37 -0.22
CA ASP A 263 -30.67 -32.93 -0.51
C ASP A 263 -29.69 -32.12 0.36
N THR A 264 -29.57 -32.53 1.64
CA THR A 264 -28.60 -31.93 2.57
C THR A 264 -27.18 -32.35 2.21
N LEU A 265 -26.98 -33.56 1.67
CA LEU A 265 -25.67 -34.00 1.18
C LEU A 265 -25.18 -33.15 0.01
N VAL A 266 -26.06 -32.79 -0.94
CA VAL A 266 -25.73 -31.85 -2.02
C VAL A 266 -25.32 -30.49 -1.45
N GLY A 267 -26.09 -29.96 -0.49
CA GLY A 267 -25.76 -28.73 0.22
C GLY A 267 -24.42 -28.80 0.96
N ALA A 268 -24.11 -29.93 1.60
CA ALA A 268 -22.84 -30.18 2.28
C ALA A 268 -21.66 -30.19 1.32
N GLY A 269 -21.80 -30.83 0.15
CA GLY A 269 -20.82 -30.80 -0.93
C GLY A 269 -20.56 -29.38 -1.43
N ALA A 270 -21.62 -28.59 -1.66
CA ALA A 270 -21.49 -27.18 -2.06
C ALA A 270 -20.80 -26.34 -0.99
N ALA A 271 -21.18 -26.48 0.28
CA ALA A 271 -20.53 -25.80 1.41
C ALA A 271 -19.05 -26.16 1.52
N LEU A 272 -18.69 -27.44 1.32
CA LEU A 272 -17.30 -27.89 1.30
C LEU A 272 -16.49 -27.22 0.18
N VAL A 273 -17.02 -27.19 -1.04
CA VAL A 273 -16.37 -26.54 -2.19
C VAL A 273 -16.21 -25.03 -1.96
N ILE A 274 -17.27 -24.33 -1.54
CA ILE A 274 -17.23 -22.89 -1.27
C ILE A 274 -16.23 -22.60 -0.15
N GLY A 275 -16.25 -23.40 0.92
CA GLY A 275 -15.33 -23.27 2.04
C GLY A 275 -13.88 -23.45 1.63
N PHE A 276 -13.58 -24.51 0.88
CA PHE A 276 -12.24 -24.76 0.36
C PHE A 276 -11.76 -23.65 -0.58
N GLN A 277 -12.61 -23.19 -1.49
CA GLN A 277 -12.32 -22.06 -2.38
C GLN A 277 -12.01 -20.78 -1.60
N ALA A 278 -12.80 -20.45 -0.57
CA ALA A 278 -12.54 -19.30 0.29
C ALA A 278 -11.20 -19.43 1.03
N VAL A 279 -10.87 -20.60 1.59
CA VAL A 279 -9.56 -20.84 2.24
C VAL A 279 -8.42 -20.65 1.25
N LEU A 280 -8.56 -21.14 0.00
CA LEU A 280 -7.57 -20.92 -1.06
C LEU A 280 -7.42 -19.43 -1.38
N PHE A 281 -8.52 -18.68 -1.58
CA PHE A 281 -8.44 -17.23 -1.79
C PHE A 281 -7.76 -16.51 -0.64
N ALA A 282 -8.02 -16.91 0.61
CA ALA A 282 -7.35 -16.35 1.77
C ALA A 282 -5.81 -16.50 1.69
N LEU A 283 -5.35 -17.69 1.28
CA LEU A 283 -3.94 -17.98 1.08
C LEU A 283 -3.37 -17.15 -0.08
N LEU A 284 -4.01 -17.20 -1.25
CA LEU A 284 -3.55 -16.51 -2.47
C LEU A 284 -3.48 -14.99 -2.27
N THR A 285 -4.53 -14.38 -1.72
CA THR A 285 -4.54 -12.94 -1.42
C THR A 285 -3.45 -12.58 -0.43
N LYS A 286 -3.17 -13.43 0.57
CA LYS A 286 -2.12 -13.17 1.55
C LYS A 286 -0.72 -13.28 0.93
N VAL A 287 -0.48 -14.26 0.06
CA VAL A 287 0.80 -14.39 -0.68
C VAL A 287 1.01 -13.16 -1.55
N TYR A 288 0.01 -12.80 -2.36
CA TYR A 288 0.06 -11.61 -3.21
C TYR A 288 0.32 -10.32 -2.39
N ALA A 289 -0.44 -10.11 -1.31
CA ALA A 289 -0.29 -8.94 -0.47
C ALA A 289 1.08 -8.85 0.22
N MET A 290 1.71 -9.98 0.56
CA MET A 290 3.09 -10.01 1.08
C MET A 290 4.11 -9.66 -0.01
N GLN A 291 3.91 -10.14 -1.24
CA GLN A 291 4.83 -9.88 -2.36
C GLN A 291 4.80 -8.45 -2.86
N GLU A 292 3.60 -7.84 -2.91
CA GLU A 292 3.42 -6.43 -3.30
C GLU A 292 3.69 -5.46 -2.14
N GLY A 293 4.07 -5.94 -0.95
CA GLY A 293 4.38 -5.10 0.20
C GLY A 293 3.16 -4.44 0.87
N PHE A 294 1.95 -4.93 0.61
CA PHE A 294 0.73 -4.49 1.29
C PHE A 294 0.65 -5.00 2.73
N LEU A 295 1.11 -6.23 2.99
CA LEU A 295 1.15 -6.85 4.31
C LEU A 295 2.60 -7.19 4.72
N PRO A 296 2.95 -7.09 6.01
CA PRO A 296 4.27 -7.49 6.48
C PRO A 296 4.50 -8.99 6.27
N HIS A 297 5.77 -9.37 6.19
CA HIS A 297 6.17 -10.76 6.01
C HIS A 297 5.78 -11.59 7.23
N ASP A 298 4.77 -12.46 7.08
CA ASP A 298 4.33 -13.37 8.14
C ASP A 298 5.12 -14.69 8.10
N ARG A 299 5.96 -14.90 9.12
CA ARG A 299 6.76 -16.13 9.29
C ARG A 299 5.93 -17.42 9.24
N ARG A 300 4.68 -17.40 9.73
CA ARG A 300 3.82 -18.60 9.73
C ARG A 300 3.36 -18.94 8.31
N VAL A 301 3.01 -17.93 7.54
CA VAL A 301 2.60 -18.13 6.14
C VAL A 301 3.79 -18.52 5.28
N GLN A 302 4.95 -17.91 5.50
CA GLN A 302 6.16 -18.33 4.80
C GLN A 302 6.47 -19.80 5.07
N LYS A 303 6.40 -20.27 6.32
CA LYS A 303 6.53 -21.70 6.65
C LYS A 303 5.51 -22.58 5.94
N ILE A 304 4.25 -22.12 5.81
CA ILE A 304 3.22 -22.86 5.07
C ILE A 304 3.55 -22.93 3.59
N ILE A 305 3.98 -21.83 2.98
CA ILE A 305 4.38 -21.77 1.56
C ILE A 305 5.61 -22.66 1.31
N ASP A 306 6.64 -22.54 2.15
CA ASP A 306 7.86 -23.33 2.04
C ASP A 306 7.58 -24.84 2.22
N TRP A 307 6.58 -25.18 3.04
CA TRP A 307 6.10 -26.55 3.20
C TRP A 307 5.16 -27.01 2.08
N TRP A 308 4.36 -26.12 1.50
CA TRP A 308 3.42 -26.43 0.43
C TRP A 308 4.09 -26.26 -0.94
N SER A 309 4.92 -27.24 -1.30
CA SER A 309 5.54 -27.27 -2.63
C SER A 309 4.50 -27.59 -3.72
N LEU A 310 4.77 -27.12 -4.95
CA LEU A 310 3.94 -27.43 -6.12
C LEU A 310 3.71 -28.94 -6.25
N GLU A 311 4.76 -29.73 -6.07
CA GLU A 311 4.74 -31.19 -6.15
C GLU A 311 3.77 -31.80 -5.14
N ARG A 312 3.74 -31.30 -3.90
CA ARG A 312 2.82 -31.80 -2.87
C ARG A 312 1.38 -31.46 -3.20
N GLY A 313 1.15 -30.25 -3.72
CA GLY A 313 -0.16 -29.83 -4.21
C GLY A 313 -0.66 -30.69 -5.37
N LEU A 314 0.21 -30.99 -6.34
CA LEU A 314 -0.10 -31.88 -7.47
C LEU A 314 -0.35 -33.32 -7.02
N LEU A 315 0.44 -33.84 -6.07
CA LEU A 315 0.25 -35.17 -5.52
C LEU A 315 -1.08 -35.29 -4.77
N LEU A 316 -1.38 -34.35 -3.87
CA LEU A 316 -2.63 -34.33 -3.11
C LEU A 316 -3.84 -34.21 -4.05
N GLY A 317 -3.78 -33.26 -4.99
CA GLY A 317 -4.81 -33.08 -6.01
C GLY A 317 -4.98 -34.31 -6.90
N GLY A 318 -3.88 -34.96 -7.29
CA GLY A 318 -3.88 -36.19 -8.08
C GLY A 318 -4.51 -37.38 -7.34
N LEU A 319 -4.18 -37.58 -6.06
CA LEU A 319 -4.81 -38.60 -5.22
C LEU A 319 -6.31 -38.37 -5.09
N LEU A 320 -6.73 -37.11 -4.90
CA LEU A 320 -8.13 -36.75 -4.82
C LEU A 320 -8.85 -36.91 -6.17
N ALA A 321 -8.16 -36.66 -7.30
CA ALA A 321 -8.67 -36.93 -8.64
C ALA A 321 -8.95 -38.41 -8.84
N VAL A 322 -8.00 -39.28 -8.45
CA VAL A 322 -8.14 -40.74 -8.54
C VAL A 322 -9.31 -41.22 -7.68
N ALA A 323 -9.45 -40.71 -6.45
CA ALA A 323 -10.58 -41.05 -5.58
C ALA A 323 -11.93 -40.62 -6.19
N GLY A 324 -12.02 -39.39 -6.71
CA GLY A 324 -13.22 -38.88 -7.35
C GLY A 324 -13.61 -39.63 -8.63
N LEU A 325 -12.64 -39.90 -9.51
CA LEU A 325 -12.86 -40.74 -10.70
C LEU A 325 -13.27 -42.16 -10.32
N GLY A 326 -12.63 -42.75 -9.31
CA GLY A 326 -12.99 -44.06 -8.79
C GLY A 326 -14.44 -44.11 -8.30
N GLY A 327 -14.89 -43.08 -7.58
CA GLY A 327 -16.28 -42.95 -7.14
C GLY A 327 -17.28 -42.82 -8.30
N LEU A 328 -16.95 -42.03 -9.33
CA LEU A 328 -17.80 -41.93 -10.53
C LEU A 328 -17.86 -43.25 -11.30
N VAL A 329 -16.73 -43.95 -11.45
CA VAL A 329 -16.70 -45.28 -12.06
C VAL A 329 -17.54 -46.26 -11.25
N ALA A 330 -17.47 -46.23 -9.91
CA ALA A 330 -18.31 -47.04 -9.04
C ALA A 330 -19.80 -46.75 -9.25
N SER A 331 -20.18 -45.47 -9.39
CA SER A 331 -21.55 -45.08 -9.72
C SER A 331 -22.00 -45.61 -11.08
N LEU A 332 -21.13 -45.56 -12.10
CA LEU A 332 -21.42 -46.12 -13.44
C LEU A 332 -21.56 -47.65 -13.40
N LEU A 333 -20.73 -48.34 -12.62
CA LEU A 333 -20.82 -49.78 -12.44
C LEU A 333 -22.10 -50.17 -11.71
N HIS A 334 -22.51 -49.41 -10.69
CA HIS A 334 -23.79 -49.58 -10.02
C HIS A 334 -24.96 -49.42 -11.00
N TRP A 335 -24.90 -48.41 -11.88
CA TRP A 335 -25.91 -48.22 -12.94
C TRP A 335 -25.95 -49.37 -13.95
N ARG A 336 -24.78 -49.89 -14.34
CA ARG A 336 -24.68 -51.07 -15.21
C ARG A 336 -25.31 -52.32 -14.59
N VAL A 337 -25.08 -52.56 -13.29
CA VAL A 337 -25.69 -53.69 -12.57
C VAL A 337 -27.22 -53.59 -12.57
N ASN A 338 -27.75 -52.37 -12.49
CA ASN A 338 -29.18 -52.08 -12.61
C ASN A 338 -29.67 -52.01 -14.07
N SER A 339 -28.95 -52.63 -15.01
CA SER A 339 -29.29 -52.70 -16.44
C SER A 339 -29.53 -51.34 -17.10
N PHE A 340 -28.86 -50.30 -16.61
CA PHE A 340 -29.04 -48.91 -17.03
C PHE A 340 -30.48 -48.37 -16.86
N GLY A 341 -31.27 -48.97 -15.96
CA GLY A 341 -32.62 -48.53 -15.61
C GLY A 341 -32.64 -47.29 -14.71
N GLU A 342 -33.83 -46.96 -14.21
CA GLU A 342 -34.01 -45.89 -13.23
C GLU A 342 -33.25 -46.23 -11.93
N LEU A 343 -32.37 -45.32 -11.51
CA LEU A 343 -31.62 -45.44 -10.26
C LEU A 343 -32.42 -44.84 -9.12
N ASP A 344 -32.33 -45.45 -7.92
CA ASP A 344 -32.76 -44.77 -6.70
C ASP A 344 -31.87 -43.52 -6.50
N PRO A 345 -32.44 -42.30 -6.54
CA PRO A 345 -31.68 -41.08 -6.33
C PRO A 345 -30.93 -41.08 -5.00
N ARG A 346 -31.45 -41.75 -3.96
CA ARG A 346 -30.83 -41.79 -2.63
C ARG A 346 -29.52 -42.57 -2.62
N GLU A 347 -29.43 -43.67 -3.35
CA GLU A 347 -28.22 -44.47 -3.44
C GLU A 347 -27.21 -43.84 -4.40
N SER A 348 -27.69 -43.38 -5.55
CA SER A 348 -26.83 -42.76 -6.57
C SER A 348 -26.16 -41.48 -6.07
N LEU A 349 -26.92 -40.56 -5.46
CA LEU A 349 -26.37 -39.28 -4.98
C LEU A 349 -25.36 -39.45 -3.84
N ARG A 350 -25.47 -40.51 -3.02
CA ARG A 350 -24.49 -40.80 -1.96
C ARG A 350 -23.11 -41.19 -2.51
N ILE A 351 -23.04 -41.67 -3.74
CA ILE A 351 -21.79 -41.99 -4.43
C ILE A 351 -21.35 -40.80 -5.29
N VAL A 352 -22.27 -40.24 -6.09
CA VAL A 352 -21.97 -39.21 -7.08
C VAL A 352 -21.55 -37.89 -6.41
N VAL A 353 -22.23 -37.46 -5.34
CA VAL A 353 -21.94 -36.16 -4.73
C VAL A 353 -20.52 -36.12 -4.12
N PRO A 354 -20.11 -37.06 -3.24
CA PRO A 354 -18.73 -37.07 -2.74
C PRO A 354 -17.68 -37.22 -3.85
N ALA A 355 -17.97 -38.04 -4.87
CA ALA A 355 -17.06 -38.24 -6.01
C ALA A 355 -16.87 -36.96 -6.83
N ALA A 356 -17.97 -36.26 -7.15
CA ALA A 356 -17.95 -35.00 -7.87
C ALA A 356 -17.28 -33.89 -7.04
N THR A 357 -17.59 -33.80 -5.74
CA THR A 357 -16.93 -32.84 -4.83
C THR A 357 -15.42 -33.08 -4.76
N ALA A 358 -14.97 -34.32 -4.65
CA ALA A 358 -13.55 -34.67 -4.67
C ALA A 358 -12.87 -34.23 -5.98
N LEU A 359 -13.50 -34.45 -7.14
CA LEU A 359 -12.98 -33.99 -8.43
C LEU A 359 -12.86 -32.46 -8.51
N VAL A 360 -13.87 -31.73 -8.05
CA VAL A 360 -13.83 -30.25 -8.03
C VAL A 360 -12.69 -29.76 -7.14
N MET A 361 -12.59 -30.29 -5.92
CA MET A 361 -11.53 -29.92 -4.98
C MET A 361 -10.13 -30.29 -5.50
N SER A 362 -10.01 -31.41 -6.23
CA SER A 362 -8.76 -31.84 -6.87
C SER A 362 -8.25 -30.80 -7.86
N LEU A 363 -9.09 -30.39 -8.81
CA LEU A 363 -8.73 -29.38 -9.81
C LEU A 363 -8.39 -28.04 -9.15
N GLN A 364 -9.19 -27.63 -8.15
CA GLN A 364 -8.92 -26.41 -7.38
C GLN A 364 -7.56 -26.46 -6.67
N ALA A 365 -7.20 -27.59 -6.04
CA ALA A 365 -5.91 -27.77 -5.38
C ALA A 365 -4.73 -27.71 -6.36
N ILE A 366 -4.87 -28.36 -7.53
CA ILE A 366 -3.87 -28.36 -8.60
C ILE A 366 -3.65 -26.93 -9.12
N PHE A 367 -4.72 -26.23 -9.50
CA PHE A 367 -4.62 -24.88 -10.04
C PHE A 367 -4.12 -23.87 -9.01
N ALA A 368 -4.57 -23.97 -7.75
CA ALA A 368 -4.06 -23.12 -6.69
C ALA A 368 -2.57 -23.32 -6.45
N SER A 369 -2.10 -24.57 -6.47
CA SER A 369 -0.67 -24.88 -6.29
C SER A 369 0.20 -24.34 -7.42
N LEU A 370 -0.28 -24.45 -8.67
CA LEU A 370 0.35 -23.82 -9.83
C LEU A 370 0.40 -22.29 -9.69
N PHE A 371 -0.71 -21.68 -9.26
CA PHE A 371 -0.80 -20.24 -9.11
C PHE A 371 0.11 -19.71 -7.99
N VAL A 372 0.16 -20.36 -6.82
CA VAL A 372 1.12 -20.02 -5.75
C VAL A 372 2.55 -20.16 -6.25
N SER A 373 2.86 -21.21 -7.01
CA SER A 373 4.20 -21.40 -7.59
C SER A 373 4.58 -20.27 -8.54
N ILE A 374 3.64 -19.80 -9.38
CA ILE A 374 3.86 -18.67 -10.30
C ILE A 374 4.11 -17.38 -9.52
N LEU A 375 3.29 -17.09 -8.50
CA LEU A 375 3.54 -15.95 -7.62
C LEU A 375 4.91 -16.05 -6.96
N GLY A 376 5.33 -17.25 -6.53
CA GLY A 376 6.64 -17.50 -5.93
C GLY A 376 7.85 -17.25 -6.84
N ILE A 377 7.66 -17.14 -8.17
CA ILE A 377 8.74 -16.79 -9.10
C ILE A 377 9.13 -15.34 -8.84
N ARG A 378 10.17 -15.15 -8.01
CA ARG A 378 10.75 -13.82 -7.76
C ARG A 378 11.09 -13.16 -9.09
N ARG A 379 10.43 -12.04 -9.40
CA ARG A 379 11.01 -11.07 -10.32
C ARG A 379 12.33 -10.65 -9.71
N ARG A 380 13.45 -11.10 -10.28
CA ARG A 380 14.71 -10.40 -10.06
C ARG A 380 14.45 -9.00 -10.57
N GLN A 381 14.18 -8.05 -9.67
CA GLN A 381 14.40 -6.66 -9.97
C GLN A 381 15.88 -6.62 -10.32
N HIS A 382 16.19 -6.61 -11.61
CA HIS A 382 17.49 -6.14 -12.01
C HIS A 382 17.63 -4.78 -11.33
N PRO A 383 18.71 -4.55 -10.54
CA PRO A 383 18.97 -3.20 -10.08
C PRO A 383 18.81 -2.30 -11.30
N PRO A 384 18.16 -1.12 -11.18
CA PRO A 384 18.15 -0.18 -12.28
C PRO A 384 19.58 -0.15 -12.78
N ILE A 385 19.75 -0.42 -14.07
CA ILE A 385 21.03 -0.14 -14.70
C ILE A 385 21.15 1.35 -14.42
N ILE A 386 21.87 1.71 -13.35
CA ILE A 386 22.42 3.03 -13.19
C ILE A 386 23.16 3.15 -14.50
N ASP A 387 22.58 3.94 -15.39
CA ASP A 387 23.08 4.07 -16.73
C ASP A 387 24.54 4.41 -16.49
N ALA A 388 25.47 3.56 -16.93
CA ALA A 388 26.88 3.80 -16.67
C ALA A 388 27.26 5.19 -17.21
N ALA A 389 26.45 5.73 -18.13
CA ALA A 389 26.43 7.11 -18.57
C ALA A 389 26.06 8.14 -17.49
N GLU A 390 25.09 7.90 -16.61
CA GLU A 390 24.65 8.82 -15.54
C GLU A 390 25.66 8.85 -14.37
N GLU A 391 26.22 7.69 -14.02
CA GLU A 391 27.32 7.61 -13.03
C GLU A 391 28.62 8.21 -13.62
N ALA A 392 28.93 7.94 -14.89
CA ALA A 392 30.04 8.60 -15.58
C ALA A 392 29.80 10.11 -15.72
N ALA A 393 28.57 10.56 -15.98
CA ALA A 393 28.22 11.97 -16.06
C ALA A 393 28.38 12.65 -14.69
N GLY A 394 27.96 12.00 -13.60
CA GLY A 394 28.16 12.51 -12.25
C GLY A 394 29.65 12.60 -11.86
N VAL A 395 30.46 11.62 -12.26
CA VAL A 395 31.92 11.64 -12.05
C VAL A 395 32.60 12.72 -12.90
N VAL A 396 32.16 12.91 -14.13
CA VAL A 396 32.67 13.97 -15.02
C VAL A 396 32.28 15.36 -14.52
N ASP A 397 31.04 15.55 -14.05
CA ASP A 397 30.58 16.84 -13.50
C ASP A 397 31.30 17.16 -12.18
N ALA A 398 31.53 16.16 -11.33
CA ALA A 398 32.33 16.31 -10.11
C ALA A 398 33.81 16.61 -10.41
N ALA A 399 34.39 16.00 -11.44
CA ALA A 399 35.76 16.30 -11.87
C ALA A 399 35.86 17.71 -12.49
N ALA A 400 34.87 18.13 -13.28
CA ALA A 400 34.81 19.47 -13.86
C ALA A 400 34.71 20.56 -12.78
N ARG A 401 33.92 20.33 -11.73
CA ARG A 401 33.84 21.26 -10.57
C ARG A 401 35.15 21.38 -9.82
N ARG A 402 35.87 20.27 -9.59
CA ARG A 402 37.20 20.30 -8.95
C ARG A 402 38.23 21.08 -9.78
N VAL A 403 38.21 20.92 -11.10
CA VAL A 403 39.09 21.69 -12.01
C VAL A 403 38.73 23.18 -12.00
N ALA A 404 37.44 23.52 -11.93
CA ALA A 404 36.99 24.91 -11.84
C ALA A 404 37.37 25.57 -10.49
N GLU A 405 37.30 24.82 -9.39
CA GLU A 405 37.71 25.28 -8.05
C GLU A 405 39.24 25.43 -7.93
N ASP A 406 40.03 24.58 -8.61
CA ASP A 406 41.49 24.70 -8.65
C ASP A 406 42.00 25.80 -9.60
N GLU A 407 41.21 26.24 -10.60
CA GLU A 407 41.57 27.35 -11.51
C GLU A 407 41.31 28.75 -10.94
N GLU A 408 40.42 28.90 -9.96
CA GLU A 408 40.15 30.19 -9.31
C GLU A 408 41.36 30.79 -8.57
N PRO A 409 42.15 30.05 -7.77
CA PRO A 409 43.34 30.61 -7.13
C PRO A 409 44.47 30.94 -8.12
N ALA A 410 44.51 30.30 -9.29
CA ALA A 410 45.55 30.55 -10.31
C ALA A 410 45.32 31.84 -11.11
N LYS A 411 44.07 32.23 -11.37
CA LYS A 411 43.74 33.46 -12.11
C LYS A 411 43.87 34.74 -11.25
N VAL A 412 43.78 34.62 -9.93
CA VAL A 412 44.01 35.73 -8.99
C VAL A 412 45.51 35.99 -8.78
N ALA A 413 46.35 34.96 -8.78
CA ALA A 413 47.81 35.09 -8.66
C ALA A 413 48.49 35.67 -9.93
N ALA A 414 47.95 35.41 -11.12
CA ALA A 414 48.52 35.92 -12.38
C ALA A 414 48.30 37.42 -12.62
N LYS A 415 47.38 38.08 -11.88
CA LYS A 415 47.10 39.53 -12.01
C LYS A 415 47.90 40.43 -11.04
N SER A 416 48.62 39.87 -10.08
CA SER A 416 49.37 40.66 -9.06
C SER A 416 50.90 40.69 -9.25
N GLY A 417 51.45 40.02 -10.27
CA GLY A 417 52.90 39.76 -10.40
C GLY A 417 53.66 40.48 -11.52
N ALA A 418 53.10 41.45 -12.22
CA ALA A 418 53.80 42.15 -13.31
C ALA A 418 54.49 43.43 -12.82
N GLY A 419 55.62 43.27 -12.11
CA GLY A 419 56.47 44.40 -11.75
C GLY A 419 57.69 44.03 -10.91
N LYS A 420 58.80 43.68 -11.58
CA LYS A 420 60.21 44.08 -11.30
C LYS A 420 61.23 43.03 -11.77
N THR A 421 62.01 43.43 -12.78
CA THR A 421 63.48 43.36 -12.93
C THR A 421 64.29 42.25 -12.22
N GLY A 422 65.21 41.63 -12.97
CA GLY A 422 66.50 41.17 -12.40
C GLY A 422 67.14 39.97 -13.11
N ALA A 423 68.30 40.18 -13.71
CA ALA A 423 69.13 39.21 -14.42
C ALA A 423 69.85 38.19 -13.48
N ALA A 424 70.12 36.97 -13.98
CA ALA A 424 71.45 36.32 -13.99
C ALA A 424 71.41 34.80 -14.33
N LYS A 425 72.09 34.46 -15.43
CA LYS A 425 73.12 33.40 -15.63
C LYS A 425 72.95 31.93 -15.14
N THR A 426 73.01 31.04 -16.15
CA THR A 426 73.90 29.86 -16.36
C THR A 426 73.75 28.54 -15.59
N GLY A 427 73.77 27.43 -16.36
CA GLY A 427 74.16 26.07 -15.96
C GLY A 427 73.15 25.00 -16.40
N ALA A 428 73.20 24.40 -17.60
CA ALA A 428 74.06 23.30 -18.07
C ALA A 428 73.72 21.89 -17.49
N GLY A 429 73.43 20.94 -18.40
CA GLY A 429 73.50 19.46 -18.20
C GLY A 429 72.16 18.73 -18.29
N LYS A 430 71.79 18.11 -19.43
CA LYS A 430 72.06 16.69 -19.83
C LYS A 430 71.30 15.68 -18.94
N THR A 431 70.63 14.60 -19.37
CA THR A 431 70.39 13.86 -20.63
C THR A 431 69.53 12.63 -20.26
N GLY A 432 68.77 12.07 -21.21
CA GLY A 432 68.24 10.68 -21.19
C GLY A 432 66.74 10.61 -21.53
N ALA A 433 66.31 10.56 -22.81
CA ALA A 433 66.26 9.39 -23.73
C ALA A 433 65.28 8.29 -23.26
N ALA A 434 64.08 8.25 -23.86
CA ALA A 434 63.61 7.24 -24.88
C ALA A 434 62.91 6.05 -24.17
N GLU A 435 61.78 5.46 -24.57
CA GLU A 435 61.17 5.09 -25.87
C GLU A 435 59.62 5.12 -25.71
N SER A 436 58.81 5.73 -26.57
CA SER A 436 58.27 5.28 -27.88
C SER A 436 57.65 3.88 -27.94
N GLY A 437 56.32 3.82 -28.04
CA GLY A 437 55.55 2.64 -28.40
C GLY A 437 54.15 3.03 -28.87
N ALA A 438 54.04 3.53 -30.10
CA ALA A 438 52.78 3.84 -30.77
C ALA A 438 52.20 2.59 -31.44
N VAL A 439 50.90 2.32 -31.25
CA VAL A 439 50.12 1.45 -32.15
C VAL A 439 48.91 2.25 -32.63
N LYS A 440 48.82 2.39 -33.95
CA LYS A 440 47.79 3.10 -34.71
C LYS A 440 46.60 2.20 -35.05
N SER A 441 45.43 2.84 -35.02
CA SER A 441 44.31 2.80 -35.98
C SER A 441 43.60 1.47 -36.31
N GLY A 442 42.30 1.46 -36.01
CA GLY A 442 41.28 0.71 -36.73
C GLY A 442 39.94 1.45 -36.62
N VAL A 443 39.68 2.36 -37.56
CA VAL A 443 38.40 3.08 -37.70
C VAL A 443 37.52 2.29 -38.68
N THR A 444 36.33 1.88 -38.25
CA THR A 444 35.23 1.52 -39.16
C THR A 444 34.01 2.35 -38.82
N LYS A 445 33.55 3.07 -39.85
CA LYS A 445 32.55 4.12 -39.87
C LYS A 445 31.21 3.50 -40.24
N ALA A 446 30.19 3.62 -39.40
CA ALA A 446 28.80 3.32 -39.75
C ALA A 446 28.00 4.62 -39.81
N LYS A 447 27.25 4.80 -40.90
CA LYS A 447 26.49 5.98 -41.32
C LYS A 447 25.06 5.94 -40.72
N PRO A 448 24.41 7.08 -40.42
CA PRO A 448 23.03 7.09 -39.93
C PRO A 448 22.03 6.98 -41.09
N ALA A 449 20.89 6.33 -40.84
CA ALA A 449 19.74 6.31 -41.76
C ALA A 449 18.75 7.42 -41.37
N GLU A 450 18.36 8.21 -42.37
CA GLU A 450 17.45 9.33 -42.32
C GLU A 450 15.97 8.92 -42.24
N SER A 451 15.22 9.88 -41.71
CA SER A 451 13.79 10.15 -41.72
C SER A 451 13.02 9.78 -43.00
N GLY A 452 11.76 9.36 -42.81
CA GLY A 452 10.70 9.43 -43.79
C GLY A 452 9.35 9.67 -43.10
N ASP A 453 8.81 10.87 -43.29
CA ASP A 453 7.41 11.25 -43.04
C ASP A 453 6.45 10.38 -43.87
N ALA A 454 5.30 10.04 -43.28
CA ALA A 454 4.06 9.84 -44.02
C ALA A 454 2.85 10.13 -43.10
N ASP A 455 2.15 11.18 -43.51
CA ASP A 455 0.87 11.71 -43.07
C ASP A 455 -0.29 10.80 -43.50
N GLU A 456 -1.36 10.72 -42.68
CA GLU A 456 -2.76 10.29 -42.91
C GLU A 456 -3.36 9.96 -41.52
N GLY A 457 -4.40 10.61 -40.96
CA GLY A 457 -5.56 11.26 -41.57
C GLY A 457 -6.80 10.39 -41.37
N GLY A 458 -7.47 10.42 -40.21
CA GLY A 458 -8.73 9.68 -39.99
C GLY A 458 -9.39 9.89 -38.62
N ALA A 459 -10.56 10.52 -38.61
CA ALA A 459 -11.36 10.99 -37.47
C ALA A 459 -12.22 9.88 -36.80
N PRO A 460 -13.00 10.17 -35.72
CA PRO A 460 -13.56 9.19 -34.79
C PRO A 460 -15.01 8.75 -35.11
N GLU A 461 -15.43 7.60 -34.58
CA GLU A 461 -16.84 7.16 -34.57
C GLU A 461 -17.37 6.97 -33.12
N LYS A 462 -18.40 7.78 -32.83
CA LYS A 462 -19.63 7.60 -32.03
C LYS A 462 -19.60 6.97 -30.63
#